data_AF-A0A163DGB9-F1
#
_entry.id   AF-A0A163DGB9-F1
#
_cell.length_a   1.000
_cell.length_b   1.000
_cell.length_c   1.000
_cell.angle_alpha   90.00
_cell.angle_beta   90.00
_cell.angle_gamma   90.00
#
_symmetry.space_group_name_H-M   'P 1'
#
loop_
_entity.id
_entity.type
_entity.pdbx_description
1 polymer ?
#
loop_
_entity_poly.entity_id
_entity_poly.type
_entity_poly.pdbx_seq_one_letter_code
_entity_poly.pdbx_strand_id
1 'polypeptide(L)'
;MDEQMVSSDTLPVDLSSFNIPDFLKTPHNARLYQEVQRLKKLINELVDYQTAHPLAERASAEKEKQVKTEIEKKEKYIRAQLSIIKTLYRQSVLRVREEKANTADVKAVNDALILGLHNLKYEEQSLRSEISAAENYDHKYMKLPLIPVDEFLEEFPEHKDLSEHDLTTTRIEHEHQVRLKLEERRQEKLKQKQKLIAEVKKGKDDLTKLDTMVEKFIEAAEPIKKVLATE
;
A
#
# COMPACT_ATOMS: atom_id res chain seq x y z
N MET A 1 -10.50 8.66 22.09
CA MET A 1 -11.13 7.69 21.18
C MET A 1 -11.07 6.37 21.90
N ASP A 2 -12.22 5.97 22.43
CA ASP A 2 -12.38 4.88 23.39
C ASP A 2 -12.05 3.53 22.77
N GLU A 3 -10.99 2.89 23.27
CA GLU A 3 -10.77 1.45 23.13
C GLU A 3 -11.62 0.73 24.19
N GLN A 4 -12.89 0.47 23.85
CA GLN A 4 -13.64 -0.56 24.54
C GLN A 4 -13.15 -1.93 24.04
N MET A 5 -12.18 -2.47 24.78
CA MET A 5 -11.87 -3.90 24.80
C MET A 5 -13.13 -4.67 25.19
N VAL A 6 -13.79 -5.27 24.21
CA VAL A 6 -14.91 -6.19 24.41
C VAL A 6 -14.36 -7.44 25.10
N SER A 7 -14.49 -7.49 26.42
CA SER A 7 -14.31 -8.71 27.21
C SER A 7 -15.50 -9.63 26.97
N SER A 8 -15.46 -10.43 25.91
CA SER A 8 -16.41 -11.52 25.68
C SER A 8 -15.72 -12.86 25.93
N ASP A 9 -15.50 -13.19 27.19
CA ASP A 9 -15.25 -14.57 27.63
C ASP A 9 -15.52 -14.69 29.14
N THR A 10 -16.76 -14.43 29.52
CA THR A 10 -17.31 -14.92 30.78
C THR A 10 -18.53 -15.77 30.44
N LEU A 11 -18.32 -17.08 30.34
CA LEU A 11 -19.43 -18.03 30.33
C LEU A 11 -20.20 -17.85 31.65
N PRO A 12 -21.50 -17.50 31.63
CA PRO A 12 -22.30 -17.48 32.84
C PRO A 12 -22.49 -18.93 33.28
N VAL A 13 -21.90 -19.30 34.42
CA VAL A 13 -21.91 -20.66 35.00
C VAL A 13 -23.26 -20.98 35.69
N ASP A 14 -24.33 -20.21 35.44
CA ASP A 14 -25.65 -20.51 35.99
C ASP A 14 -26.50 -21.35 35.03
N LEU A 15 -26.24 -22.66 35.06
CA LEU A 15 -26.96 -23.69 34.28
C LEU A 15 -28.46 -23.76 34.60
N SER A 16 -28.93 -23.12 35.68
CA SER A 16 -30.36 -23.12 36.05
C SER A 16 -31.22 -22.25 35.12
N SER A 17 -30.61 -21.24 34.48
CA SER A 17 -31.26 -20.34 33.52
C SER A 17 -31.25 -20.87 32.07
N PHE A 18 -30.57 -21.98 31.81
CA PHE A 18 -30.31 -22.46 30.45
C PHE A 18 -31.47 -23.32 29.93
N ASN A 19 -32.49 -22.67 29.38
CA ASN A 19 -33.56 -23.36 28.65
C ASN A 19 -33.07 -23.76 27.25
N ILE A 20 -32.65 -25.02 27.12
CA ILE A 20 -32.27 -25.65 25.85
C ILE A 20 -33.28 -25.38 24.69
N PRO A 21 -34.61 -25.39 24.90
CA PRO A 21 -35.58 -25.11 23.84
C PRO A 21 -35.39 -23.77 23.14
N ASP A 22 -34.98 -22.74 23.88
CA ASP A 22 -34.92 -21.35 23.40
C ASP A 22 -33.74 -21.14 22.42
N PHE A 23 -32.75 -22.03 22.45
CA PHE A 23 -31.54 -21.95 21.62
C PHE A 23 -31.57 -22.89 20.40
N LEU A 24 -32.64 -23.67 20.21
CA LEU A 24 -32.77 -24.60 19.08
C LEU A 24 -33.24 -23.88 17.81
N LYS A 25 -32.29 -23.30 17.08
CA LYS A 25 -32.58 -22.54 15.84
C LYS A 25 -32.95 -23.41 14.63
N THR A 26 -32.50 -24.66 14.58
CA THR A 26 -32.71 -25.52 13.40
C THR A 26 -33.83 -26.54 13.62
N PRO A 27 -34.67 -26.80 12.60
CA PRO A 27 -35.78 -27.77 12.72
C PRO A 27 -35.28 -29.18 13.02
N HIS A 28 -34.07 -29.52 12.58
CA HIS A 28 -33.41 -30.79 12.88
C HIS A 28 -33.08 -30.96 14.36
N ASN A 29 -32.49 -29.93 14.97
CA ASN A 29 -32.09 -29.97 16.37
C ASN A 29 -33.33 -29.92 17.27
N ALA A 30 -34.37 -29.18 16.86
CA ALA A 30 -35.67 -29.20 17.52
C ALA A 30 -36.29 -30.62 17.50
N ARG A 31 -36.25 -31.31 16.36
CA ARG A 31 -36.70 -32.70 16.24
C ARG A 31 -35.88 -33.65 17.12
N LEU A 32 -34.54 -33.56 17.08
CA LEU A 32 -33.66 -34.39 17.92
C LEU A 32 -33.98 -34.19 19.41
N TYR A 33 -34.15 -32.94 19.84
CA TYR A 33 -34.53 -32.61 21.21
C TYR A 33 -35.87 -33.24 21.61
N GLN A 34 -36.90 -33.14 20.76
CA GLN A 34 -38.20 -33.77 21.01
C GLN A 34 -38.09 -35.29 21.14
N GLU A 35 -37.32 -35.96 20.28
CA GLU A 35 -37.13 -37.41 20.36
C GLU A 35 -36.37 -37.84 21.62
N VAL A 36 -35.41 -37.03 22.08
CA VAL A 36 -34.71 -37.23 23.36
C VAL A 36 -35.65 -37.04 24.55
N GLN A 37 -36.53 -36.03 24.53
CA GLN A 37 -37.54 -35.86 25.58
C GLN A 37 -38.53 -37.04 25.62
N ARG A 38 -38.93 -37.57 24.45
CA ARG A 38 -39.75 -38.80 24.38
C ARG A 38 -39.02 -40.00 24.97
N LEU A 39 -37.74 -40.19 24.67
CA LEU A 39 -36.93 -41.25 25.28
C LEU A 39 -36.88 -41.12 26.81
N LYS A 40 -36.68 -39.90 27.32
CA LYS A 40 -36.69 -39.64 28.77
C LYS A 40 -38.01 -40.04 29.42
N LYS A 41 -39.14 -39.70 28.79
CA LYS A 41 -40.48 -40.13 29.27
C LYS A 41 -40.62 -41.64 29.29
N LEU A 42 -40.24 -42.33 28.22
CA LEU A 42 -40.30 -43.80 28.15
C LEU A 42 -39.43 -44.49 29.21
N ILE A 43 -38.25 -43.93 29.51
CA ILE A 43 -37.37 -44.45 30.56
C ILE A 43 -38.00 -44.24 31.95
N ASN A 44 -38.53 -43.04 32.22
CA ASN A 44 -39.22 -42.78 33.48
C ASN A 44 -40.43 -43.71 33.67
N GLU A 45 -41.24 -43.91 32.63
CA GLU A 45 -42.38 -44.85 32.66
C GLU A 45 -41.96 -46.32 32.86
N LEU A 46 -40.75 -46.71 32.48
CA LEU A 46 -40.21 -48.03 32.76
C LEU A 46 -39.75 -48.13 34.21
N VAL A 47 -39.04 -47.11 34.71
CA VAL A 47 -38.60 -47.04 36.11
C VAL A 47 -39.80 -47.01 37.06
N ASP A 48 -40.80 -46.18 36.79
CA ASP A 48 -42.05 -46.09 37.56
C ASP A 48 -42.80 -47.43 37.55
N TYR A 49 -42.77 -48.17 36.44
CA TYR A 49 -43.41 -49.48 36.36
C TYR A 49 -42.66 -50.54 37.18
N GLN A 50 -41.32 -50.50 37.18
CA GLN A 50 -40.46 -51.40 37.96
C GLN A 50 -40.56 -51.12 39.46
N THR A 51 -40.66 -49.85 39.88
CA THR A 51 -40.83 -49.48 41.29
C THR A 51 -42.22 -49.81 41.80
N ALA A 52 -43.26 -49.70 40.97
CA ALA A 52 -44.63 -50.10 41.31
C ALA A 52 -44.84 -51.62 41.39
N HIS A 53 -44.01 -52.42 40.72
CA HIS A 53 -44.09 -53.89 40.70
C HIS A 53 -42.77 -54.53 41.16
N PRO A 54 -42.38 -54.39 42.44
CA PRO A 54 -41.22 -55.08 42.96
C PRO A 54 -41.46 -56.60 42.90
N LEU A 55 -40.47 -57.35 42.43
CA LEU A 55 -40.48 -58.81 42.43
C LEU A 55 -40.51 -59.31 43.89
N ALA A 56 -41.71 -59.56 44.42
CA ALA A 56 -41.89 -60.10 45.76
C ALA A 56 -41.82 -61.64 45.72
N GLU A 57 -41.09 -62.26 46.65
CA GLU A 57 -40.86 -63.72 46.78
C GLU A 57 -42.14 -64.59 46.91
N ARG A 58 -43.34 -63.99 46.94
CA ARG A 58 -44.64 -64.66 47.13
C ARG A 58 -45.69 -64.27 46.07
N ALA A 59 -45.28 -63.81 44.89
CA ALA A 59 -46.21 -63.54 43.80
C ALA A 59 -46.64 -64.85 43.09
N SER A 60 -47.89 -64.89 42.60
CA SER A 60 -48.31 -65.99 41.70
C SER A 60 -47.45 -65.98 40.44
N ALA A 61 -46.98 -67.15 40.00
CA ALA A 61 -46.13 -67.32 38.82
C ALA A 61 -46.70 -66.69 37.54
N GLU A 62 -48.02 -66.52 37.45
CA GLU A 62 -48.69 -65.83 36.34
C GLU A 62 -48.48 -64.32 36.38
N LYS A 63 -48.51 -63.69 37.57
CA LYS A 63 -48.30 -62.25 37.75
C LYS A 63 -46.85 -61.86 37.46
N GLU A 64 -45.89 -62.70 37.84
CA GLU A 64 -44.47 -62.48 37.51
C GLU A 64 -44.20 -62.54 36.00
N LYS A 65 -44.84 -63.49 35.29
CA LYS A 65 -44.73 -63.57 33.82
C LYS A 65 -45.35 -62.36 33.12
N GLN A 66 -46.47 -61.84 33.62
CA GLN A 66 -47.10 -60.63 33.10
C GLN A 66 -46.22 -59.39 33.32
N VAL A 67 -45.65 -59.20 34.51
CA VAL A 67 -44.73 -58.10 34.79
C VAL A 67 -43.48 -58.15 33.90
N LYS A 68 -42.89 -59.35 33.72
CA LYS A 68 -41.72 -59.54 32.83
C LYS A 68 -42.04 -59.21 31.37
N THR A 69 -43.19 -59.64 30.85
CA THR A 69 -43.59 -59.36 29.47
C THR A 69 -43.89 -57.89 29.22
N GLU A 70 -44.45 -57.17 30.20
CA GLU A 70 -44.65 -55.71 30.10
C GLU A 70 -43.32 -54.93 30.16
N ILE A 71 -42.36 -55.37 30.98
CA ILE A 71 -41.00 -54.80 30.99
C ILE A 71 -40.34 -54.99 29.63
N GLU A 72 -40.36 -56.20 29.07
CA GLU A 72 -39.79 -56.48 27.74
C GLU A 72 -40.42 -55.63 26.62
N LYS A 73 -41.74 -55.38 26.68
CA LYS A 73 -42.41 -54.48 25.73
C LYS A 73 -41.87 -53.06 25.85
N LYS A 74 -41.81 -52.50 27.06
CA LYS A 74 -41.27 -51.14 27.31
C LYS A 74 -39.80 -51.02 26.88
N GLU A 75 -38.98 -52.04 27.14
CA GLU A 75 -37.60 -52.09 26.67
C GLU A 75 -37.48 -52.09 25.14
N LYS A 76 -38.36 -52.81 24.42
CA LYS A 76 -38.39 -52.79 22.94
C LYS A 76 -38.68 -51.40 22.40
N TYR A 77 -39.64 -50.67 22.97
CA TYR A 77 -39.93 -49.30 22.57
C TYR A 77 -38.75 -48.35 22.82
N ILE A 78 -38.08 -48.49 23.97
CA ILE A 78 -36.88 -47.71 24.29
C ILE A 78 -35.77 -47.99 23.27
N ARG A 79 -35.50 -49.25 22.93
CA ARG A 79 -34.48 -49.62 21.93
C ARG A 79 -34.80 -49.05 20.54
N ALA A 80 -36.06 -49.08 20.12
CA ALA A 80 -36.52 -48.50 18.85
C ALA A 80 -36.28 -46.98 18.84
N GLN A 81 -36.67 -46.28 19.91
CA GLN A 81 -36.48 -44.84 20.05
C GLN A 81 -34.99 -44.45 20.04
N LEU A 82 -34.13 -45.26 20.67
CA LEU A 82 -32.69 -45.06 20.69
C LEU A 82 -32.08 -45.18 19.28
N SER A 83 -32.60 -46.06 18.43
CA SER A 83 -32.19 -46.18 17.02
C SER A 83 -32.50 -44.92 16.20
N ILE A 84 -33.68 -44.31 16.43
CA ILE A 84 -34.10 -43.07 15.78
C ILE A 84 -33.15 -41.92 16.17
N ILE A 85 -32.89 -41.76 17.47
CA ILE A 85 -32.00 -40.71 17.99
C ILE A 85 -30.58 -40.86 17.43
N LYS A 86 -30.03 -42.08 17.41
CA LYS A 86 -28.71 -42.37 16.83
C LYS A 86 -28.63 -41.96 15.36
N THR A 87 -29.69 -42.17 14.60
CA THR A 87 -29.74 -41.82 13.18
C THR A 87 -29.81 -40.31 12.98
N LEU A 88 -30.66 -39.61 13.74
CA LEU A 88 -30.73 -38.14 13.73
C LEU A 88 -29.42 -37.48 14.18
N TYR A 89 -28.73 -38.07 15.16
CA TYR A 89 -27.42 -37.60 15.60
C TYR A 89 -26.38 -37.72 14.49
N ARG A 90 -26.30 -38.89 13.81
CA ARG A 90 -25.40 -39.07 12.66
C ARG A 90 -25.66 -38.05 11.55
N GLN A 91 -26.93 -37.78 11.24
CA GLN A 91 -27.30 -36.74 10.26
C GLN A 91 -26.84 -35.35 10.70
N SER A 92 -26.94 -35.03 12.00
CA SER A 92 -26.44 -33.75 12.53
C SER A 92 -24.92 -33.62 12.36
N VAL A 93 -24.17 -34.69 12.65
CA VAL A 93 -22.72 -34.70 12.52
C VAL A 93 -22.29 -34.51 11.06
N LEU A 94 -22.98 -35.16 10.13
CA LEU A 94 -22.73 -34.99 8.69
C LEU A 94 -22.98 -33.56 8.24
N ARG A 95 -24.12 -32.96 8.61
CA ARG A 95 -24.41 -31.56 8.29
C ARG A 95 -23.38 -30.59 8.85
N VAL A 96 -22.93 -30.77 10.08
CA VAL A 96 -21.88 -29.91 10.66
C VAL A 96 -20.57 -30.02 9.85
N ARG A 97 -20.23 -31.22 9.35
CA ARG A 97 -19.06 -31.39 8.49
C ARG A 97 -19.23 -30.71 7.13
N GLU A 98 -20.41 -30.83 6.53
CA GLU A 98 -20.76 -30.16 5.28
C GLU A 98 -20.70 -28.65 5.42
N GLU A 99 -21.33 -28.06 6.44
CA GLU A 99 -21.30 -26.63 6.70
C GLU A 99 -19.87 -26.12 6.97
N LYS A 100 -19.05 -26.92 7.67
CA LYS A 100 -17.64 -26.59 7.90
C LYS A 100 -16.85 -26.59 6.59
N ALA A 101 -17.10 -27.54 5.70
CA ALA A 101 -16.47 -27.59 4.38
C ALA A 101 -16.90 -26.39 3.53
N ASN A 102 -18.21 -26.12 3.45
CA ASN A 102 -18.76 -24.98 2.71
C ASN A 102 -18.17 -23.64 3.22
N THR A 103 -18.08 -23.47 4.54
CA THR A 103 -17.51 -22.25 5.13
C THR A 103 -16.01 -22.12 4.82
N ALA A 104 -15.28 -23.23 4.79
CA ALA A 104 -13.86 -23.24 4.43
C ALA A 104 -13.65 -22.88 2.95
N ASP A 105 -14.51 -23.38 2.06
CA ASP A 105 -14.44 -23.08 0.62
C ASP A 105 -14.74 -21.59 0.36
N VAL A 106 -15.79 -21.06 0.97
CA VAL A 106 -16.13 -19.62 0.87
C VAL A 106 -15.01 -18.76 1.43
N LYS A 107 -14.39 -19.17 2.55
CA LYS A 107 -13.24 -18.46 3.12
C LYS A 107 -12.05 -18.48 2.15
N ALA A 108 -11.73 -19.62 1.54
CA ALA A 108 -10.62 -19.71 0.58
C ALA A 108 -10.83 -18.81 -0.64
N VAL A 109 -12.06 -18.71 -1.15
CA VAL A 109 -12.40 -17.78 -2.23
C VAL A 109 -12.23 -16.32 -1.79
N ASN A 110 -12.66 -15.98 -0.58
CA ASN A 110 -12.48 -14.63 -0.03
C ASN A 110 -11.00 -14.26 0.11
N ASP A 111 -10.18 -15.17 0.66
CA ASP A 111 -8.74 -14.97 0.81
C ASP A 111 -8.06 -14.76 -0.56
N ALA A 112 -8.49 -15.48 -1.60
CA ALA A 112 -8.01 -15.28 -2.97
C ALA A 112 -8.40 -13.91 -3.55
N LEU A 113 -9.62 -13.44 -3.29
CA LEU A 113 -10.08 -12.09 -3.70
C LEU A 113 -9.33 -10.98 -2.96
N ILE A 114 -9.06 -11.16 -1.67
CA ILE A 114 -8.26 -10.22 -0.87
C ILE A 114 -6.84 -10.10 -1.48
N LEU A 115 -6.22 -11.22 -1.84
CA LEU A 115 -4.92 -11.20 -2.51
C LEU A 115 -4.97 -10.46 -3.86
N GLY A 116 -6.02 -10.71 -4.66
CA GLY A 116 -6.24 -9.99 -5.91
C GLY A 116 -6.38 -8.48 -5.72
N LEU A 117 -7.12 -8.05 -4.69
CA LEU A 117 -7.29 -6.64 -4.34
C LEU A 117 -5.97 -6.00 -3.90
N HIS A 118 -5.15 -6.71 -3.12
CA HIS A 118 -3.83 -6.22 -2.74
C HIS A 118 -2.93 -6.00 -3.96
N ASN A 119 -2.90 -6.94 -4.90
CA ASN A 119 -2.12 -6.81 -6.13
C ASN A 119 -2.54 -5.55 -6.92
N LEU A 120 -3.84 -5.33 -7.09
CA LEU A 120 -4.35 -4.15 -7.80
C LEU A 120 -4.00 -2.85 -7.08
N LYS A 121 -4.07 -2.83 -5.75
CA LYS A 121 -3.69 -1.66 -4.96
C LYS A 121 -2.20 -1.32 -5.09
N TYR A 122 -1.34 -2.34 -5.14
CA TYR A 122 0.09 -2.13 -5.40
C TYR A 122 0.33 -1.56 -6.80
N GLU A 123 -0.37 -2.07 -7.81
CA GLU A 123 -0.29 -1.55 -9.17
C GLU A 123 -0.74 -0.09 -9.25
N GLU A 124 -1.88 0.26 -8.64
CA GLU A 124 -2.36 1.64 -8.56
C GLU A 124 -1.33 2.56 -7.90
N GLN A 125 -0.76 2.14 -6.77
CA GLN A 125 0.25 2.92 -6.06
C GLN A 125 1.51 3.11 -6.91
N SER A 126 1.96 2.07 -7.61
CA SER A 126 3.11 2.14 -8.52
C SER A 126 2.84 3.15 -9.63
N LEU A 127 1.72 3.03 -10.33
CA LEU A 127 1.33 3.94 -11.41
C LEU A 127 1.19 5.37 -10.93
N ARG A 128 0.56 5.61 -9.77
CA ARG A 128 0.48 6.95 -9.17
C ARG A 128 1.86 7.52 -8.86
N SER A 129 2.77 6.69 -8.36
CA SER A 129 4.13 7.12 -8.08
C SER A 129 4.89 7.49 -9.36
N GLU A 130 4.73 6.71 -10.42
CA GLU A 130 5.33 6.98 -11.74
C GLU A 130 4.76 8.25 -12.38
N ILE A 131 3.43 8.43 -12.32
CA ILE A 131 2.77 9.66 -12.79
C ILE A 131 3.31 10.87 -12.01
N SER A 132 3.37 10.79 -10.68
CA SER A 132 3.90 11.89 -9.87
C SER A 132 5.38 12.19 -10.17
N ALA A 133 6.18 11.17 -10.50
CA ALA A 133 7.57 11.36 -10.90
C ALA A 133 7.68 12.01 -12.29
N ALA A 134 6.78 11.65 -13.22
CA ALA A 134 6.72 12.24 -14.55
C ALA A 134 6.23 13.70 -14.51
N GLU A 135 5.20 14.00 -13.71
CA GLU A 135 4.66 15.36 -13.53
C GLU A 135 5.65 16.30 -12.84
N ASN A 136 6.39 15.81 -11.85
CA ASN A 136 7.41 16.58 -11.14
C ASN A 136 8.79 16.52 -11.80
N TYR A 137 8.87 16.05 -13.05
CA TYR A 137 10.14 16.00 -13.76
C TYR A 137 10.67 17.43 -13.97
N ASP A 138 11.89 17.67 -13.50
CA ASP A 138 12.53 18.98 -13.56
C ASP A 138 12.97 19.31 -14.99
N HIS A 139 12.06 19.93 -15.74
CA HIS A 139 12.31 20.36 -17.09
C HIS A 139 13.27 21.56 -17.13
N LYS A 140 14.48 21.36 -17.66
CA LYS A 140 15.53 22.40 -17.74
C LYS A 140 15.09 23.69 -18.44
N TYR A 141 14.18 23.61 -19.41
CA TYR A 141 13.71 24.79 -20.15
C TYR A 141 12.88 25.75 -19.27
N MET A 142 12.24 25.25 -18.20
CA MET A 142 11.50 26.09 -17.25
C MET A 142 12.41 26.97 -16.36
N LYS A 143 13.69 26.61 -16.24
CA LYS A 143 14.69 27.37 -15.50
C LYS A 143 15.48 28.35 -16.36
N LEU A 144 15.25 28.33 -17.68
CA LEU A 144 16.00 29.19 -18.59
C LEU A 144 15.42 30.61 -18.53
N PRO A 145 16.24 31.65 -18.29
CA PRO A 145 15.77 33.03 -18.39
C PRO A 145 15.54 33.34 -19.88
N LEU A 146 14.27 33.30 -20.27
CA LEU A 146 13.75 33.59 -21.60
C LEU A 146 13.08 34.98 -21.56
N ILE A 147 13.13 35.73 -22.67
CA ILE A 147 12.31 36.93 -22.87
C ILE A 147 10.83 36.58 -22.64
N PRO A 148 10.04 37.41 -21.91
CA PRO A 148 8.60 37.23 -21.73
C PRO A 148 7.85 37.02 -23.05
N VAL A 149 6.71 36.32 -23.01
CA VAL A 149 5.92 36.02 -24.21
C VAL A 149 5.48 37.30 -24.93
N ASP A 150 5.04 38.31 -24.17
CA ASP A 150 4.53 39.56 -24.71
C ASP A 150 5.62 40.31 -25.50
N GLU A 151 6.81 40.47 -24.92
CA GLU A 151 7.96 41.11 -25.55
C GLU A 151 8.41 40.33 -26.81
N PHE A 152 8.40 39.00 -26.77
CA PHE A 152 8.75 38.19 -27.94
C PHE A 152 7.73 38.33 -29.08
N LEU A 153 6.44 38.43 -28.79
CA LEU A 153 5.39 38.58 -29.81
C LEU A 153 5.29 40.01 -30.36
N GLU A 154 5.83 41.00 -29.64
CA GLU A 154 6.03 42.36 -30.15
C GLU A 154 7.16 42.39 -31.19
N GLU A 155 8.28 41.71 -30.92
CA GLU A 155 9.40 41.61 -31.85
C GLU A 155 9.13 40.67 -33.04
N PHE A 156 8.38 39.58 -32.81
CA PHE A 156 8.07 38.56 -33.82
C PHE A 156 6.56 38.28 -33.92
N PRO A 157 5.78 39.18 -34.55
CA PRO A 157 4.34 39.02 -34.66
C PRO A 157 3.91 37.83 -35.53
N GLU A 158 4.79 37.30 -36.38
CA GLU A 158 4.55 36.14 -37.24
C GLU A 158 4.35 34.82 -36.45
N HIS A 159 4.77 34.79 -35.18
CA HIS A 159 4.68 33.61 -34.32
C HIS A 159 3.43 33.58 -33.42
N LYS A 160 2.49 34.52 -33.60
CA LYS A 160 1.25 34.63 -32.79
C LYS A 160 0.28 33.46 -32.99
N ASP A 161 0.27 32.86 -34.18
CA ASP A 161 -0.66 31.78 -34.53
C ASP A 161 -0.08 30.38 -34.21
N LEU A 162 1.12 30.30 -33.64
CA LEU A 162 1.76 29.03 -33.28
C LEU A 162 1.20 28.44 -31.99
N SER A 163 1.27 27.11 -31.86
CA SER A 163 0.97 26.41 -30.62
C SER A 163 1.93 26.83 -29.50
N GLU A 164 1.48 26.79 -28.24
CA GLU A 164 2.32 27.16 -27.07
C GLU A 164 3.66 26.43 -27.04
N HIS A 165 3.67 25.15 -27.43
CA HIS A 165 4.88 24.33 -27.52
C HIS A 165 5.83 24.85 -28.60
N ASP A 166 5.30 25.18 -29.78
CA ASP A 166 6.07 25.65 -30.92
C ASP A 166 6.61 27.05 -30.64
N LEU A 167 5.80 27.92 -30.05
CA LEU A 167 6.18 29.26 -29.59
C LEU A 167 7.31 29.20 -28.54
N THR A 168 7.25 28.24 -27.61
CA THR A 168 8.32 28.06 -26.61
C THR A 168 9.61 27.58 -27.27
N THR A 169 9.51 26.71 -28.28
CA THR A 169 10.66 26.20 -29.04
C THR A 169 11.32 27.30 -29.86
N THR A 170 10.54 28.12 -30.57
CA THR A 170 11.08 29.25 -31.35
C THR A 170 11.72 30.30 -30.44
N ARG A 171 11.15 30.55 -29.26
CA ARG A 171 11.76 31.43 -28.23
C ARG A 171 13.11 30.92 -27.74
N ILE A 172 13.23 29.63 -27.43
CA ILE A 172 14.50 29.03 -27.00
C ILE A 172 15.56 29.14 -28.10
N GLU A 173 15.17 28.90 -29.36
CA GLU A 173 16.08 29.02 -30.51
C GLU A 173 16.54 30.46 -30.73
N HIS A 174 15.63 31.44 -30.62
CA HIS A 174 15.99 32.86 -30.68
C HIS A 174 17.01 33.24 -29.61
N GLU A 175 16.75 32.88 -28.34
CA GLU A 175 17.70 33.11 -27.24
C GLU A 175 19.06 32.45 -27.49
N HIS A 176 19.05 31.23 -28.02
CA HIS A 176 20.28 30.53 -28.36
C HIS A 176 21.11 31.32 -29.37
N GLN A 177 20.48 31.79 -30.46
CA GLN A 177 21.14 32.60 -31.48
C GLN A 177 21.66 33.93 -30.94
N VAL A 178 20.89 34.59 -30.07
CA VAL A 178 21.32 35.84 -29.40
C VAL A 178 22.56 35.57 -28.53
N ARG A 179 22.55 34.50 -27.73
CA ARG A 179 23.69 34.14 -26.88
C ARG A 179 24.93 33.75 -27.68
N LEU A 180 24.77 33.05 -28.80
CA LEU A 180 25.88 32.74 -29.70
C LEU A 180 26.52 34.02 -30.26
N LYS A 181 25.72 34.95 -30.78
CA LYS A 181 26.21 36.25 -31.28
C LYS A 181 26.89 37.07 -30.18
N LEU A 182 26.37 37.04 -28.95
CA LEU A 182 26.99 37.70 -27.80
C LEU A 182 28.34 37.08 -27.43
N GLU A 183 28.45 35.75 -27.47
CA GLU A 183 29.70 35.05 -27.17
C GLU A 183 30.74 35.28 -28.26
N GLU A 184 30.35 35.30 -29.55
CA GLU A 184 31.23 35.68 -30.66
C GLU A 184 31.80 37.09 -30.45
N ARG A 185 30.94 38.08 -30.18
CA ARG A 185 31.36 39.46 -29.87
C ARG A 185 32.26 39.52 -28.64
N ARG A 186 32.00 38.70 -27.62
CA ARG A 186 32.86 38.60 -26.43
C ARG A 186 34.25 38.10 -26.82
N GLN A 187 34.33 37.06 -27.64
CA GLN A 187 35.60 36.51 -28.12
C GLN A 187 36.36 37.51 -29.00
N GLU A 188 35.68 38.24 -29.89
CA GLU A 188 36.29 39.30 -30.70
C GLU A 188 36.89 40.41 -29.83
N LYS A 189 36.13 40.92 -28.85
CA LYS A 189 36.61 41.92 -27.89
C LYS A 189 37.76 41.40 -27.04
N LEU A 190 37.73 40.13 -26.62
CA LEU A 190 38.84 39.50 -25.91
C LEU A 190 40.11 39.44 -26.77
N LYS A 191 39.99 39.07 -28.05
CA LYS A 191 41.10 39.10 -29.01
C LYS A 191 41.65 40.52 -29.20
N GLN A 192 40.78 41.52 -29.35
CA GLN A 192 41.21 42.92 -29.44
C GLN A 192 41.93 43.38 -28.17
N LYS A 193 41.38 43.06 -26.99
CA LYS A 193 42.02 43.35 -25.70
C LYS A 193 43.40 42.72 -25.59
N GLN A 194 43.56 41.46 -26.01
CA GLN A 194 44.86 40.78 -26.01
C GLN A 194 45.86 41.44 -26.97
N LYS A 195 45.42 41.86 -28.17
CA LYS A 195 46.26 42.62 -29.12
C LYS A 195 46.74 43.94 -28.52
N LEU A 196 45.83 44.72 -27.93
CA LEU A 196 46.14 45.97 -27.24
C LEU A 196 47.12 45.77 -26.08
N ILE A 197 46.93 44.71 -25.27
CA ILE A 197 47.88 44.38 -24.18
C ILE A 197 49.26 44.04 -24.75
N ALA A 198 49.34 43.31 -25.86
CA ALA A 198 50.61 42.99 -26.50
C ALA A 198 51.30 44.25 -27.09
N GLU A 199 50.53 45.16 -27.69
CA GLU A 199 51.04 46.44 -28.20
C GLU A 199 51.56 47.33 -27.05
N VAL A 200 50.80 47.44 -25.95
CA VAL A 200 51.25 48.18 -24.76
C VAL A 200 52.48 47.54 -24.13
N LYS A 201 52.55 46.21 -24.07
CA LYS A 201 53.73 45.49 -23.56
C LYS A 201 54.95 45.76 -24.45
N LYS A 202 54.79 45.67 -25.77
CA LYS A 202 55.87 46.00 -26.72
C LYS A 202 56.31 47.45 -26.57
N GLY A 203 55.38 48.40 -26.45
CA GLY A 203 55.70 49.81 -26.22
C GLY A 203 56.47 50.03 -24.91
N LYS A 204 56.11 49.32 -23.82
CA LYS A 204 56.87 49.31 -22.56
C LYS A 204 58.28 48.72 -22.74
N ASP A 205 58.40 47.61 -23.45
CA ASP A 205 59.69 46.97 -23.71
C ASP A 205 60.58 47.85 -24.59
N ASP A 206 60.02 48.59 -25.54
CA ASP A 206 60.76 49.53 -26.39
C ASP A 206 61.14 50.81 -25.63
N LEU A 207 60.28 51.30 -24.73
CA LEU A 207 60.59 52.44 -23.86
C LEU A 207 61.73 52.08 -22.88
N THR A 208 61.67 50.91 -22.25
CA THR A 208 62.76 50.45 -21.36
C THR A 208 64.08 50.28 -22.11
N LYS A 209 64.07 49.81 -23.37
CA LYS A 209 65.27 49.83 -24.23
C LYS A 209 65.76 51.24 -24.49
N LEU A 210 64.87 52.18 -24.79
CA LEU A 210 65.27 53.58 -25.01
C LEU A 210 65.88 54.18 -23.74
N ASP A 211 65.28 53.94 -22.57
CA ASP A 211 65.83 54.35 -21.27
C ASP A 211 67.27 53.81 -21.10
N THR A 212 67.50 52.51 -21.35
CA THR A 212 68.86 51.94 -21.28
C THR A 212 69.83 52.53 -22.32
N MET A 213 69.35 52.94 -23.49
CA MET A 213 70.19 53.61 -24.50
C MET A 213 70.52 55.04 -24.10
N VAL A 214 69.58 55.76 -23.49
CA VAL A 214 69.80 57.10 -22.95
C VAL A 214 70.77 57.05 -21.79
N GLU A 215 70.65 56.10 -20.87
CA GLU A 215 71.63 55.87 -19.80
C GLU A 215 73.03 55.67 -20.37
N LYS A 216 73.19 54.77 -21.35
CA LYS A 216 74.47 54.56 -22.05
C LYS A 216 74.97 55.81 -22.79
N PHE A 217 74.09 56.60 -23.38
CA PHE A 217 74.47 57.86 -24.04
C PHE A 217 74.96 58.89 -23.03
N ILE A 218 74.30 59.01 -21.87
CA ILE A 218 74.73 59.87 -20.77
C ILE A 218 76.11 59.43 -20.29
N GLU A 219 76.32 58.14 -20.02
CA GLU A 219 77.63 57.60 -19.62
C GLU A 219 78.73 57.88 -20.66
N ALA A 220 78.41 57.74 -21.96
CA ALA A 220 79.35 58.03 -23.05
C ALA A 220 79.59 59.55 -23.25
N ALA A 221 78.62 60.40 -22.93
CA ALA A 221 78.71 61.85 -23.04
C ALA A 221 79.34 62.51 -21.79
N GLU A 222 79.35 61.85 -20.63
CA GLU A 222 80.05 62.31 -19.42
C GLU A 222 81.52 62.71 -19.64
N PRO A 223 82.37 61.93 -20.32
CA PRO A 223 83.75 62.34 -20.59
C PRO A 223 83.83 63.58 -21.49
N ILE A 224 82.95 63.71 -22.49
CA ILE A 224 82.90 64.87 -23.39
C ILE A 224 82.46 66.13 -22.63
N LYS A 225 81.46 65.99 -21.74
CA LYS A 225 80.98 67.08 -20.88
C LYS A 225 82.03 67.53 -19.86
N LYS A 226 82.83 66.60 -19.32
CA LYS A 226 83.97 66.92 -18.44
C LYS A 226 85.05 67.73 -19.15
N VAL A 227 85.30 67.48 -20.43
CA VAL A 227 86.28 68.23 -21.24
C VAL A 227 85.76 69.62 -21.63
N LEU A 228 84.48 69.73 -22.00
CA LEU A 228 83.84 71.02 -22.36
C LEU A 228 83.54 71.93 -21.16
N ALA A 229 83.42 71.39 -19.94
CA ALA A 229 83.22 72.18 -18.71
C ALA A 229 84.54 72.69 -18.09
N THR A 230 85.68 72.33 -18.67
CA THR A 230 87.03 72.75 -18.25
C THR A 230 87.65 73.85 -19.13
N GLU A 231 86.87 74.44 -20.03
CA GLU A 231 87.11 75.77 -20.62
C GLU A 231 86.21 76.81 -19.95
#